data_AF-Q1L096-F1
#
_entry.id   AF-Q1L096-F1
#
_cell.length_a   1.000
_cell.length_b   1.000
_cell.length_c   1.000
_cell.angle_alpha   90.00
_cell.angle_beta   90.00
_cell.angle_gamma   90.00
#
_symmetry.space_group_name_H-M   'P 1'
#
loop_
_entity.id
_entity.type
_entity.pdbx_description
1 polymer ?
#
loop_
_entity_poly.entity_id
_entity_poly.type
_entity_poly.pdbx_seq_one_letter_code
_entity_poly.pdbx_strand_id
1 'polypeptide(L)'
;LKQLKEFSGGTSKTELRKAFIECAAIETFFLWNKFKKDKEREDKEQNEETLYVGGGKTTLDQVAQKQLDDGEIPEEFKRQMFYTFGDYKDICLGKDMGSDMDAVNTNIDNVFKNDAQTDGKKLDEKRKQWWEKNAQAIWKGMLCGLSYASEKNDTVQTQLTNKYDYNNVTFNGGLTVNTKLTEFVT
;
A
#
# COMPACT_ATOMS: atom_id res chain seq x y z
N LEU A 1 -8.58 5.19 5.14
CA LEU A 1 -9.92 5.34 4.51
C LEU A 1 -10.67 6.65 4.78
N LYS A 2 -10.26 7.53 5.71
CA LYS A 2 -10.99 8.78 6.04
C LYS A 2 -11.37 9.61 4.80
N GLN A 3 -10.42 9.83 3.90
CA GLN A 3 -10.69 10.61 2.69
C GLN A 3 -11.71 9.94 1.75
N LEU A 4 -11.73 8.60 1.65
CA LEU A 4 -12.74 7.88 0.87
C LEU A 4 -14.14 7.94 1.52
N LYS A 5 -14.21 8.05 2.85
CA LYS A 5 -15.47 8.27 3.58
C LYS A 5 -16.00 9.69 3.40
N GLU A 6 -15.11 10.68 3.42
CA GLU A 6 -15.44 12.11 3.29
C GLU A 6 -15.64 12.55 1.83
N PHE A 7 -15.22 11.72 0.87
CA PHE A 7 -15.41 11.92 -0.56
C PHE A 7 -16.90 11.93 -0.91
N SER A 8 -17.48 13.09 -1.19
CA SER A 8 -18.88 13.20 -1.59
C SER A 8 -19.05 12.76 -3.05
N GLY A 9 -19.84 11.71 -3.29
CA GLY A 9 -20.00 11.01 -4.57
C GLY A 9 -20.50 11.81 -5.80
N GLY A 10 -20.46 13.15 -5.78
CA GLY A 10 -20.64 14.00 -6.97
C GLY A 10 -19.34 14.37 -7.68
N THR A 11 -18.23 13.72 -7.34
CA THR A 11 -16.86 14.11 -7.73
C THR A 11 -16.28 13.24 -8.84
N SER A 12 -15.33 13.82 -9.57
CA SER A 12 -14.75 13.26 -10.78
C SER A 12 -13.89 12.02 -10.53
N LYS A 13 -13.73 11.15 -11.53
CA LYS A 13 -12.78 10.01 -11.51
C LYS A 13 -11.35 10.42 -11.14
N THR A 14 -10.98 11.67 -11.40
CA THR A 14 -9.69 12.25 -11.05
C THR A 14 -9.55 12.45 -9.54
N GLU A 15 -10.59 12.93 -8.88
CA GLU A 15 -10.60 13.10 -7.42
C GLU A 15 -10.65 11.76 -6.71
N LEU A 16 -11.41 10.80 -7.23
CA LEU A 16 -11.39 9.42 -6.74
C LEU A 16 -9.96 8.85 -6.80
N ARG A 17 -9.26 9.07 -7.93
CA ARG A 17 -7.87 8.61 -8.11
C ARG A 17 -6.94 9.23 -7.09
N LYS A 18 -7.09 10.54 -6.86
CA LYS A 18 -6.32 11.27 -5.86
C LYS A 18 -6.55 10.70 -4.46
N ALA A 19 -7.80 10.48 -4.06
CA ALA A 19 -8.15 9.94 -2.74
C ALA A 19 -7.57 8.54 -2.51
N PHE A 20 -7.60 7.66 -3.51
CA PHE A 20 -6.96 6.33 -3.43
C PHE A 20 -5.45 6.43 -3.26
N ILE A 21 -4.78 7.28 -4.04
CA ILE A 21 -3.32 7.49 -3.95
C ILE A 21 -2.94 8.03 -2.57
N GLU A 22 -3.65 9.05 -2.08
CA GLU A 22 -3.37 9.67 -0.78
C GLU A 22 -3.64 8.70 0.38
N CYS A 23 -4.75 7.97 0.36
CA CYS A 23 -5.04 6.95 1.37
C CYS A 23 -3.96 5.87 1.40
N ALA A 24 -3.60 5.30 0.25
CA ALA A 24 -2.60 4.23 0.17
C ALA A 24 -1.21 4.70 0.61
N ALA A 25 -0.81 5.92 0.25
CA ALA A 25 0.45 6.53 0.68
C ALA A 25 0.50 6.76 2.20
N ILE A 26 -0.54 7.37 2.77
CA ILE A 26 -0.65 7.66 4.20
C ILE A 26 -0.67 6.35 5.01
N GLU A 27 -1.43 5.37 4.56
CA GLU A 27 -1.51 4.07 5.24
C GLU A 27 -0.16 3.35 5.20
N THR A 28 0.54 3.35 4.06
CA THR A 28 1.88 2.78 3.96
C THR A 28 2.86 3.46 4.92
N PHE A 29 2.82 4.78 5.03
CA PHE A 29 3.65 5.52 6.00
C PHE A 29 3.38 5.10 7.44
N PHE A 30 2.11 4.98 7.84
CA PHE A 30 1.76 4.54 9.20
C PHE A 30 2.08 3.07 9.46
N LEU A 31 1.87 2.20 8.46
CA LEU A 31 2.25 0.79 8.52
C LEU A 31 3.76 0.64 8.71
N TRP A 32 4.58 1.46 8.04
CA TRP A 32 6.03 1.45 8.24
C TRP A 32 6.42 1.80 9.68
N ASN A 33 5.83 2.88 10.23
CA ASN A 33 6.07 3.27 11.61
C ASN A 33 5.65 2.18 12.61
N LYS A 34 4.55 1.48 12.33
CA LYS A 34 4.11 0.33 13.13
C LYS A 34 5.10 -0.84 13.00
N PHE A 35 5.54 -1.17 11.79
CA PHE A 35 6.52 -2.22 11.53
C PHE A 35 7.82 -2.00 12.31
N LYS A 36 8.34 -0.77 12.33
CA LYS A 36 9.52 -0.44 13.16
C LYS A 36 9.29 -0.68 14.65
N LYS A 37 8.14 -0.26 15.19
CA LYS A 37 7.78 -0.53 16.60
C LYS A 37 7.66 -2.01 16.90
N ASP A 38 7.11 -2.79 15.97
CA ASP A 38 7.03 -4.24 16.10
C ASP A 38 8.45 -4.85 16.11
N LYS A 39 9.37 -4.36 15.28
CA LYS A 39 10.79 -4.77 15.32
C LYS A 39 11.51 -4.40 16.62
N GLU A 40 11.26 -3.23 17.18
CA GLU A 40 11.77 -2.87 18.52
C GLU A 40 11.24 -3.80 19.62
N ARG A 41 10.00 -4.28 19.49
CA ARG A 41 9.40 -5.24 20.43
C ARG A 41 10.00 -6.64 20.26
N GLU A 42 10.10 -7.12 19.03
CA GLU A 42 10.75 -8.40 18.71
C GLU A 42 12.17 -8.45 19.28
N ASP A 43 12.92 -7.35 19.15
CA ASP A 43 14.23 -7.22 19.77
C ASP A 43 14.19 -7.38 21.29
N LYS A 44 13.26 -6.74 21.98
CA LYS A 44 13.17 -6.84 23.45
C LYS A 44 12.81 -8.24 23.90
N GLU A 45 11.92 -8.91 23.17
CA GLU A 45 11.50 -10.29 23.44
C GLU A 45 12.62 -11.30 23.17
N GLN A 46 13.45 -11.07 22.16
CA GLN A 46 14.59 -11.94 21.83
C GLN A 46 15.84 -11.66 22.67
N ASN A 47 15.96 -10.49 23.30
CA ASN A 47 17.15 -10.07 24.05
C ASN A 47 16.99 -10.11 25.58
N GLU A 48 16.25 -11.07 26.14
CA GLU A 48 16.49 -11.52 27.52
C GLU A 48 17.87 -12.24 27.67
N GLU A 49 18.55 -12.62 26.56
CA GLU A 49 19.75 -13.48 26.60
C GLU A 49 20.98 -13.00 25.78
N THR A 50 21.30 -11.69 25.70
CA THR A 50 22.59 -11.25 25.10
C THR A 50 23.40 -10.27 25.95
N LEU A 51 24.63 -10.70 26.24
CA LEU A 51 25.66 -10.00 27.00
C LEU A 51 26.47 -9.06 26.07
N TYR A 52 26.66 -7.80 26.48
CA TYR A 52 27.44 -6.81 25.72
C TYR A 52 28.95 -7.05 25.80
N VAL A 53 29.63 -7.14 24.65
CA VAL A 53 31.08 -6.96 24.56
C VAL A 53 31.44 -6.12 23.32
N GLY A 54 32.01 -4.92 23.54
CA GLY A 54 32.93 -4.28 22.58
C GLY A 54 32.39 -3.54 21.35
N GLY A 55 31.08 -3.31 21.21
CA GLY A 55 30.51 -2.49 20.12
C GLY A 55 28.99 -2.47 20.21
N GLY A 56 28.36 -1.31 20.11
CA GLY A 56 26.91 -1.14 20.38
C GLY A 56 26.02 -2.09 19.58
N LYS A 57 24.96 -2.59 20.22
CA LYS A 57 23.94 -3.43 19.57
C LYS A 57 23.15 -2.60 18.56
N THR A 58 23.12 -3.03 17.30
CA THR A 58 22.18 -2.50 16.30
C THR A 58 20.84 -3.20 16.48
N THR A 59 19.75 -2.44 16.58
CA THR A 59 18.40 -2.98 16.75
C THR A 59 17.78 -3.35 15.39
N LEU A 60 16.83 -4.29 15.37
CA LEU A 60 16.10 -4.74 14.19
C LEU A 60 15.40 -3.58 13.48
N ASP A 61 14.89 -2.58 14.19
CA ASP A 61 14.28 -1.39 13.60
C ASP A 61 15.32 -0.50 12.89
N GLN A 62 16.55 -0.41 13.42
CA GLN A 62 17.66 0.30 12.78
C GLN A 62 18.13 -0.44 11.53
N VAL A 63 18.19 -1.78 11.58
CA VAL A 63 18.48 -2.60 10.40
C VAL A 63 17.42 -2.38 9.31
N ALA A 64 16.14 -2.41 9.68
CA ALA A 64 15.05 -2.15 8.74
C ALA A 64 15.10 -0.73 8.15
N GLN A 65 15.39 0.28 8.97
CA GLN A 65 15.52 1.65 8.48
C GLN A 65 16.70 1.80 7.52
N LYS A 66 17.86 1.23 7.85
CA LYS A 66 19.03 1.26 6.97
C LYS A 66 18.75 0.60 5.62
N GLN A 67 18.06 -0.55 5.61
CA GLN A 67 17.61 -1.19 4.36
C GLN A 67 16.76 -0.22 3.54
N LEU A 68 15.76 0.43 4.15
CA LEU A 68 14.91 1.38 3.45
C LEU A 68 15.69 2.57 2.89
N ASP A 69 16.63 3.12 3.67
CA ASP A 69 17.48 4.23 3.27
C ASP A 69 18.44 3.87 2.13
N ASP A 70 18.81 2.59 2.01
CA ASP A 70 19.57 2.03 0.89
C ASP A 70 18.69 1.71 -0.34
N GLY A 71 17.38 2.01 -0.27
CA GLY A 71 16.42 1.75 -1.34
C GLY A 71 15.87 0.32 -1.35
N GLU A 72 16.00 -0.40 -0.24
CA GLU A 72 15.54 -1.78 -0.05
C GLU A 72 14.34 -1.86 0.91
N ILE A 73 13.21 -2.36 0.42
CA ILE A 73 12.05 -2.64 1.26
C ILE A 73 12.27 -4.01 1.95
N PRO A 74 12.25 -4.08 3.29
CA PRO A 74 12.31 -5.36 4.00
C PRO A 74 11.23 -6.33 3.50
N GLU A 75 11.58 -7.59 3.22
CA GLU A 75 10.66 -8.56 2.59
C GLU A 75 9.36 -8.76 3.37
N GLU A 76 9.41 -8.76 4.71
CA GLU A 76 8.23 -8.86 5.56
C GLU A 76 7.31 -7.65 5.42
N PHE A 77 7.88 -6.45 5.31
CA PHE A 77 7.10 -5.24 5.10
C PHE A 77 6.54 -5.16 3.68
N LYS A 78 7.34 -5.55 2.67
CA LYS A 78 6.88 -5.65 1.27
C LYS A 78 5.67 -6.58 1.14
N ARG A 79 5.65 -7.69 1.87
CA ARG A 79 4.46 -8.56 1.96
C ARG A 79 3.24 -7.80 2.50
N GLN A 80 3.39 -7.04 3.58
CA GLN A 80 2.28 -6.24 4.13
C GLN A 80 1.74 -5.25 3.08
N MET A 81 2.63 -4.59 2.33
CA MET A 81 2.23 -3.69 1.26
C MET A 81 1.42 -4.38 0.16
N PHE A 82 1.77 -5.61 -0.23
CA PHE A 82 1.01 -6.36 -1.24
C PHE A 82 -0.41 -6.64 -0.75
N TYR A 83 -0.57 -7.10 0.49
CA TYR A 83 -1.90 -7.33 1.06
C TYR A 83 -2.72 -6.05 1.17
N THR A 84 -2.14 -4.97 1.71
CA THR A 84 -2.81 -3.66 1.76
C THR A 84 -3.24 -3.19 0.37
N PHE A 85 -2.40 -3.37 -0.65
CA PHE A 85 -2.75 -3.03 -2.03
C PHE A 85 -3.91 -3.90 -2.57
N GLY A 86 -3.96 -5.18 -2.18
CA GLY A 86 -5.09 -6.07 -2.41
C GLY A 86 -6.38 -5.57 -1.74
N ASP A 87 -6.30 -5.12 -0.49
CA ASP A 87 -7.45 -4.52 0.21
C ASP A 87 -7.96 -3.29 -0.56
N TYR A 88 -7.08 -2.39 -1.02
CA TYR A 88 -7.47 -1.25 -1.87
C TYR A 88 -8.16 -1.69 -3.18
N LYS A 89 -7.76 -2.81 -3.80
CA LYS A 89 -8.48 -3.38 -4.95
C LYS A 89 -9.89 -3.77 -4.53
N ASP A 90 -10.02 -4.52 -3.45
CA ASP A 90 -11.32 -5.03 -2.99
C ASP A 90 -12.26 -3.90 -2.58
N ILE A 91 -11.74 -2.82 -1.99
CA ILE A 91 -12.48 -1.58 -1.72
C ILE A 91 -12.98 -0.96 -3.03
N CYS A 92 -12.11 -0.83 -4.04
CA CYS A 92 -12.49 -0.30 -5.35
C CYS A 92 -13.58 -1.15 -6.02
N LEU A 93 -13.50 -2.47 -5.89
CA LEU A 93 -14.45 -3.41 -6.49
C LEU A 93 -15.70 -3.66 -5.66
N GLY A 94 -15.82 -3.05 -4.47
CA GLY A 94 -16.95 -3.25 -3.56
C GLY A 94 -17.01 -4.67 -2.96
N LYS A 95 -15.87 -5.34 -2.87
CA LYS A 95 -15.71 -6.70 -2.32
C LYS A 95 -15.12 -6.72 -0.91
N ASP A 96 -14.67 -5.56 -0.43
CA ASP A 96 -14.12 -5.42 0.91
C ASP A 96 -15.14 -5.87 1.97
N MET A 97 -14.69 -6.66 2.94
CA MET A 97 -15.53 -7.25 4.00
C MET A 97 -15.60 -6.41 5.28
N GLY A 98 -15.09 -5.19 5.28
CA GLY A 98 -15.11 -4.29 6.42
C GLY A 98 -16.52 -3.84 6.80
N SER A 99 -16.78 -3.69 8.11
CA SER A 99 -18.11 -3.37 8.64
C SER A 99 -18.61 -1.95 8.32
N ASP A 100 -17.71 -1.03 7.94
CA ASP A 100 -18.02 0.40 7.78
C ASP A 100 -17.82 0.88 6.33
N MET A 101 -18.14 0.02 5.36
CA MET A 101 -17.85 0.27 3.94
C MET A 101 -19.04 0.78 3.12
N ASP A 102 -20.24 0.79 3.68
CA ASP A 102 -21.46 1.23 2.95
C ASP A 102 -21.32 2.65 2.39
N ALA A 103 -20.81 3.57 3.19
CA ALA A 103 -20.59 4.96 2.77
C ALA A 103 -19.53 5.04 1.66
N VAL A 104 -18.41 4.32 1.82
CA VAL A 104 -17.32 4.28 0.82
C VAL A 104 -17.83 3.70 -0.49
N ASN A 105 -18.52 2.55 -0.43
CA ASN A 105 -19.08 1.89 -1.60
C ASN A 105 -20.10 2.78 -2.30
N THR A 106 -21.01 3.41 -1.57
CA THR A 106 -21.99 4.35 -2.13
C THR A 106 -21.29 5.52 -2.83
N ASN A 107 -20.26 6.09 -2.21
CA ASN A 107 -19.52 7.21 -2.77
C ASN A 107 -18.80 6.82 -4.06
N ILE A 108 -18.16 5.65 -4.10
CA ILE A 108 -17.50 5.11 -5.30
C ILE A 108 -18.52 4.82 -6.40
N ASP A 109 -19.66 4.21 -6.06
CA ASP A 109 -20.73 3.94 -7.03
C ASP A 109 -21.20 5.20 -7.73
N ASN A 110 -21.41 6.27 -6.96
CA ASN A 110 -21.90 7.53 -7.50
C ASN A 110 -20.95 8.13 -8.56
N VAL A 111 -19.64 7.87 -8.49
CA VAL A 111 -18.65 8.30 -9.52
C VAL A 111 -18.92 7.65 -10.87
N PHE A 112 -19.49 6.44 -10.89
CA PHE A 112 -19.66 5.64 -12.10
C PHE A 112 -21.13 5.47 -12.52
N LYS A 113 -22.10 5.88 -11.70
CA LYS A 113 -23.55 5.72 -11.98
C LYS A 113 -23.96 6.31 -13.33
N ASN A 114 -23.51 7.52 -13.65
CA ASN A 114 -23.88 8.18 -14.91
C ASN A 114 -23.27 7.46 -16.13
N ASP A 115 -22.00 7.05 -16.04
CA ASP A 115 -21.31 6.32 -17.11
C ASP A 115 -21.86 4.92 -17.37
N ALA A 116 -22.37 4.27 -16.31
CA ALA A 116 -23.02 2.97 -16.43
C ALA A 116 -24.37 3.08 -17.18
N GLN A 117 -25.09 4.19 -16.97
CA GLN A 117 -26.36 4.46 -17.65
C GLN A 117 -26.18 4.82 -19.13
N THR A 118 -25.11 5.53 -19.51
CA THR A 118 -24.87 5.94 -20.90
C THR A 118 -24.30 4.83 -21.78
N ASP A 119 -23.44 3.97 -21.22
CA ASP A 119 -22.67 3.01 -22.02
C ASP A 119 -23.23 1.59 -21.97
N GLY A 120 -24.31 1.37 -21.21
CA GLY A 120 -24.95 0.05 -21.02
C GLY A 120 -24.10 -0.98 -20.26
N LYS A 121 -22.92 -0.60 -19.77
CA LYS A 121 -22.02 -1.46 -18.98
C LYS A 121 -22.41 -1.50 -17.52
N LYS A 122 -22.19 -2.64 -16.86
CA LYS A 122 -22.43 -2.80 -15.42
C LYS A 122 -21.44 -1.99 -14.60
N LEU A 123 -21.86 -1.55 -13.43
CA LEU A 123 -21.08 -0.76 -12.48
C LEU A 123 -19.74 -1.43 -12.11
N ASP A 124 -19.77 -2.75 -11.90
CA ASP A 124 -18.61 -3.55 -11.57
C ASP A 124 -17.55 -3.52 -12.67
N GLU A 125 -17.96 -3.53 -13.94
CA GLU A 125 -17.03 -3.45 -15.08
C GLU A 125 -16.35 -2.08 -15.15
N LYS A 126 -17.06 -1.01 -14.76
CA LYS A 126 -16.51 0.35 -14.71
C LYS A 126 -15.50 0.49 -13.58
N ARG A 127 -15.83 -0.03 -12.39
CA ARG A 127 -14.90 -0.09 -11.25
C ARG A 127 -13.64 -0.89 -11.60
N LYS A 128 -13.79 -2.06 -12.25
CA LYS A 128 -12.67 -2.88 -12.71
C LYS A 128 -11.76 -2.15 -13.71
N GLN A 129 -12.34 -1.58 -14.77
CA GLN A 129 -11.58 -0.79 -15.76
C GLN A 129 -10.86 0.41 -15.11
N TRP A 130 -11.51 1.05 -14.13
CA TRP A 130 -10.90 2.14 -13.40
C TRP A 130 -9.72 1.67 -12.55
N TRP A 131 -9.85 0.55 -11.85
CA TRP A 131 -8.75 -0.05 -11.08
C TRP A 131 -7.57 -0.36 -11.98
N GLU A 132 -7.78 -1.10 -13.07
CA GLU A 132 -6.72 -1.48 -14.04
C GLU A 132 -5.96 -0.26 -14.56
N LYS A 133 -6.65 0.86 -14.81
CA LYS A 133 -6.04 2.10 -15.28
C LYS A 133 -5.22 2.84 -14.21
N ASN A 134 -5.53 2.66 -12.93
CA ASN A 134 -5.00 3.48 -11.83
C ASN A 134 -4.14 2.71 -10.82
N ALA A 135 -4.18 1.37 -10.84
CA ALA A 135 -3.46 0.48 -9.93
C ALA A 135 -1.97 0.83 -9.82
N GLN A 136 -1.29 1.05 -10.95
CA GLN A 136 0.11 1.46 -10.99
C GLN A 136 0.36 2.79 -10.25
N ALA A 137 -0.54 3.77 -10.40
CA ALA A 137 -0.40 5.06 -9.74
C ALA A 137 -0.64 4.96 -8.23
N ILE A 138 -1.56 4.10 -7.80
CA ILE A 138 -1.84 3.83 -6.38
C ILE A 138 -0.61 3.15 -5.75
N TRP A 139 -0.06 2.13 -6.41
CA TRP A 139 1.18 1.47 -5.97
C TRP A 139 2.35 2.46 -5.87
N LYS A 140 2.53 3.33 -6.87
CA LYS A 140 3.53 4.40 -6.80
C LYS A 140 3.29 5.34 -5.62
N GLY A 141 2.04 5.63 -5.28
CA GLY A 141 1.67 6.37 -4.07
C GLY A 141 2.16 5.70 -2.79
N MET A 142 2.01 4.38 -2.67
CA MET A 142 2.53 3.61 -1.53
C MET A 142 4.06 3.73 -1.41
N LEU A 143 4.78 3.62 -2.53
CA LEU A 143 6.25 3.80 -2.56
C LEU A 143 6.66 5.23 -2.15
N CYS A 144 5.90 6.25 -2.56
CA CYS A 144 6.12 7.62 -2.09
C CYS A 144 5.87 7.75 -0.57
N GLY A 145 4.89 7.03 -0.02
CA GLY A 145 4.67 6.97 1.43
C GLY A 145 5.89 6.48 2.21
N LEU A 146 6.63 5.52 1.62
CA LEU A 146 7.89 5.04 2.20
C LEU A 146 9.04 6.04 2.11
N SER A 147 9.19 6.76 1.01
CA SER A 147 10.24 7.78 0.92
C SER A 147 10.03 8.90 1.96
N TYR A 148 8.77 9.21 2.30
CA TYR A 148 8.46 10.11 3.41
C TYR A 148 8.86 9.55 4.77
N ALA A 149 8.84 8.23 4.94
CA ALA A 149 9.33 7.57 6.14
C ALA A 149 10.87 7.50 6.23
N SER A 150 11.56 7.70 5.10
CA SER A 150 13.01 7.95 5.01
C SER A 150 13.28 9.45 4.86
N GLU A 151 12.69 10.26 5.75
CA GLU A 151 12.93 11.71 5.85
C GLU A 151 12.68 12.52 4.56
N LYS A 152 11.78 12.04 3.69
CA LYS A 152 11.49 12.66 2.37
C LYS A 152 12.70 12.68 1.44
N ASN A 153 13.48 11.60 1.46
CA ASN A 153 14.65 11.47 0.60
C ASN A 153 14.24 11.15 -0.86
N ASP A 154 14.46 12.11 -1.76
CA ASP A 154 14.19 11.99 -3.20
C ASP A 154 15.01 10.86 -3.88
N THR A 155 16.20 10.58 -3.36
CA THR A 155 17.06 9.48 -3.84
C THR A 155 16.40 8.14 -3.52
N VAL A 156 15.96 7.95 -2.28
CA VAL A 156 15.22 6.75 -1.85
C VAL A 156 13.94 6.61 -2.66
N GLN A 157 13.19 7.70 -2.87
CA GLN A 157 12.00 7.66 -3.71
C GLN A 157 12.30 7.14 -5.13
N THR A 158 13.36 7.64 -5.76
CA THR A 158 13.78 7.23 -7.10
C THR A 158 14.21 5.76 -7.13
N GLN A 159 15.00 5.33 -6.15
CA GLN A 159 15.42 3.93 -6.01
C GLN A 159 14.22 3.00 -5.84
N LEU A 160 13.32 3.31 -4.91
CA LEU A 160 12.13 2.50 -4.65
C LEU A 160 11.22 2.39 -5.88
N THR A 161 10.94 3.52 -6.55
CA THR A 161 10.05 3.53 -7.72
C THR A 161 10.63 2.81 -8.93
N ASN A 162 11.95 2.81 -9.10
CA ASN A 162 12.62 2.05 -10.16
C ASN A 162 12.71 0.56 -9.81
N LYS A 163 13.08 0.23 -8.58
CA LYS A 163 13.32 -1.15 -8.15
C LYS A 163 12.03 -1.95 -7.98
N TYR A 164 11.00 -1.34 -7.42
CA TYR A 164 9.73 -1.97 -7.11
C TYR A 164 8.62 -1.52 -8.07
N ASP A 165 8.94 -1.40 -9.37
CA ASP A 165 7.95 -1.06 -10.39
C ASP A 165 6.76 -2.03 -10.36
N TYR A 166 5.55 -1.48 -10.54
CA TYR A 166 4.29 -2.21 -10.48
C TYR A 166 4.26 -3.49 -11.33
N ASN A 167 4.86 -3.48 -12.52
CA ASN A 167 4.81 -4.60 -13.46
C ASN A 167 5.81 -5.72 -13.13
N ASN A 168 6.85 -5.40 -12.36
CA ASN A 168 8.00 -6.26 -12.14
C ASN A 168 8.17 -6.70 -10.69
N VAL A 169 7.58 -5.96 -9.75
CA VAL A 169 7.75 -6.23 -8.33
C VAL A 169 7.11 -7.57 -7.94
N THR A 170 7.90 -8.38 -7.27
CA THR A 170 7.49 -9.68 -6.72
C THR A 170 7.67 -9.69 -5.21
N PHE A 171 6.95 -10.60 -4.56
CA PHE A 171 7.23 -11.00 -3.18
C PHE A 171 7.23 -12.52 -3.09
N ASN A 172 7.95 -13.04 -2.10
CA ASN A 172 7.94 -14.46 -1.80
C ASN A 172 6.85 -14.71 -0.76
N GLY A 173 5.79 -15.48 -1.06
CA GLY A 173 4.71 -15.71 -0.10
C GLY A 173 4.04 -17.06 -0.21
N GLY A 174 3.92 -17.74 0.93
CA GLY A 174 3.30 -19.07 1.02
C GLY A 174 4.06 -20.13 0.22
N LEU A 175 3.30 -21.00 -0.47
CA LEU A 175 3.82 -22.11 -1.28
C LEU A 175 4.41 -21.67 -2.63
N THR A 176 4.28 -20.41 -3.01
CA THR A 176 4.71 -19.87 -4.31
C THR A 176 5.86 -18.86 -4.13
N VAL A 177 6.94 -19.11 -4.85
CA VAL A 177 8.11 -18.21 -4.91
C VAL A 177 7.88 -17.18 -6.02
N ASN A 178 8.20 -15.91 -5.77
CA ASN A 178 8.16 -14.81 -6.75
C ASN A 178 6.79 -14.47 -7.37
N THR A 179 5.72 -14.38 -6.57
CA THR A 179 4.42 -13.90 -7.07
C THR A 179 4.51 -12.42 -7.47
N LYS A 180 4.15 -12.09 -8.72
CA LYS A 180 4.10 -10.69 -9.19
C LYS A 180 2.92 -9.95 -8.60
N LEU A 181 3.08 -8.64 -8.35
CA LEU A 181 1.99 -7.80 -7.87
C LEU A 181 0.78 -7.81 -8.80
N THR A 182 1.01 -7.72 -10.11
CA THR A 182 -0.05 -7.78 -11.12
C THR A 182 -0.85 -9.07 -11.05
N GLU A 183 -0.20 -10.21 -10.82
CA GLU A 183 -0.85 -11.52 -10.69
C GLU A 183 -1.60 -11.64 -9.36
N PHE A 184 -1.01 -11.12 -8.27
CA PHE A 184 -1.63 -11.08 -6.95
C PHE A 184 -2.94 -10.28 -6.94
N VAL A 185 -3.00 -9.21 -7.75
CA VAL A 185 -4.20 -8.37 -7.89
C VAL A 185 -4.95 -8.56 -9.20
N THR A 186 -4.78 -9.68 -9.91
CA THR A 186 -5.66 -10.05 -11.04
C THR A 186 -6.95 -10.65 -10.49
#